data_AF-A0A2G5UHW5-F1
#
_entry.id   AF-A0A2G5UHW5-F1
#
_cell.length_a   1.000
_cell.length_b   1.000
_cell.length_c   1.000
_cell.angle_alpha   90.00
_cell.angle_beta   90.00
_cell.angle_gamma   90.00
#
_symmetry.space_group_name_H-M   'P 1'
#
loop_
_entity.id
_entity.type
_entity.pdbx_description
1 polymer ?
#
loop_
_entity_poly.entity_id
_entity_poly.type
_entity_poly.pdbx_seq_one_letter_code
_entity_poly.pdbx_strand_id
1 'polypeptide(L)'
;MYHKCGHSFCHLCIESHLNVNEKCPLCRSYTGSPIRNRQLESLTMSYVASRNLSNAYYERMKFNQKKVLLQKRALALIYTGLKDKPGQSTELCNLVKNVDDEELKSEIRSQVRQQVGVGLEHVGDLENDTVTIRLKNSTR
;
A
#
# COMPACT_ATOMS: atom_id res chain seq x y z
N MET A 1 -10.16 -2.54 10.25
CA MET A 1 -9.22 -1.66 10.98
C MET A 1 -9.93 -0.37 11.30
N TYR A 2 -9.75 0.20 12.49
CA TYR A 2 -10.26 1.50 12.88
C TYR A 2 -9.12 2.42 13.33
N HIS A 3 -9.37 3.73 13.30
CA HIS A 3 -8.38 4.76 13.68
C HIS A 3 -8.85 5.59 14.85
N LYS A 4 -7.97 6.47 15.36
CA LYS A 4 -8.31 7.44 16.40
C LYS A 4 -9.51 8.32 16.04
N CYS A 5 -9.78 8.53 14.74
CA CYS A 5 -10.95 9.25 14.26
C CYS A 5 -12.25 8.41 14.22
N GLY A 6 -12.24 7.15 14.65
CA GLY A 6 -13.40 6.26 14.73
C GLY A 6 -13.78 5.54 13.44
N HIS A 7 -13.29 5.99 12.27
CA HIS A 7 -13.62 5.36 10.98
C HIS A 7 -13.00 3.97 10.83
N SER A 8 -13.78 3.03 10.32
CA SER A 8 -13.37 1.64 10.07
C SER A 8 -13.31 1.31 8.57
N PHE A 9 -12.27 0.59 8.16
CA PHE A 9 -12.04 0.12 6.79
C PHE A 9 -11.59 -1.34 6.79
N CYS A 10 -11.70 -2.05 5.66
CA CYS A 10 -11.03 -3.34 5.54
C CYS A 10 -9.50 -3.17 5.58
N HIS A 11 -8.77 -4.21 5.97
CA HIS A 11 -7.32 -4.12 6.14
C HIS A 11 -6.60 -3.74 4.84
N LEU A 12 -6.95 -4.39 3.73
CA LEU A 12 -6.33 -4.12 2.43
C LEU A 12 -6.48 -2.66 1.98
N CYS A 13 -7.71 -2.13 2.01
CA CYS A 13 -7.97 -0.77 1.56
C CYS A 13 -7.21 0.27 2.38
N ILE A 14 -7.18 0.11 3.70
CA ILE A 14 -6.49 1.11 4.52
C ILE A 14 -4.97 1.01 4.41
N GLU A 15 -4.40 -0.19 4.34
CA GLU A 15 -2.95 -0.35 4.12
C GLU A 15 -2.56 0.27 2.78
N SER A 16 -3.32 0.00 1.71
CA SER A 16 -3.07 0.58 0.38
C SER A 16 -3.08 2.10 0.41
N HIS A 17 -4.05 2.69 1.13
CA HIS A 17 -4.15 4.15 1.26
C HIS A 17 -3.00 4.74 2.08
N LEU A 18 -2.68 4.14 3.23
CA LEU A 18 -1.64 4.65 4.13
C LEU A 18 -0.22 4.50 3.55
N ASN A 19 -0.01 3.60 2.60
CA ASN A 19 1.23 3.54 1.83
C ASN A 19 1.49 4.83 1.02
N VAL A 20 0.43 5.56 0.68
CA VAL A 20 0.50 6.80 -0.09
C VAL A 20 0.27 8.02 0.80
N ASN A 21 -0.72 7.97 1.70
CA ASN A 21 -1.18 9.12 2.47
C ASN A 21 -1.57 8.74 3.91
N GLU A 22 -0.90 9.35 4.88
CA GLU A 22 -1.08 9.10 6.32
C GLU A 22 -2.36 9.69 6.95
N LYS A 23 -3.23 10.31 6.16
CA LYS A 23 -4.50 10.88 6.61
C LYS A 23 -5.67 9.95 6.33
N CYS A 24 -6.70 10.01 7.16
CA CYS A 24 -7.90 9.22 7.01
C CYS A 24 -8.59 9.52 5.66
N PRO A 25 -9.00 8.51 4.88
CA PRO A 25 -9.72 8.72 3.61
C PRO A 25 -11.01 9.54 3.77
N LEU A 26 -11.68 9.45 4.92
CA LEU A 26 -12.98 10.09 5.15
C LEU A 26 -12.84 11.48 5.78
N CYS A 27 -12.16 11.59 6.92
CA CYS A 27 -12.10 12.86 7.67
C CYS A 27 -10.77 13.60 7.56
N ARG A 28 -9.79 13.05 6.82
CA ARG A 28 -8.45 13.63 6.60
C ARG A 28 -7.64 13.91 7.89
N SER A 29 -8.10 13.42 9.04
CA SER A 29 -7.34 13.45 10.27
C SER A 29 -6.18 12.45 10.21
N TYR A 30 -5.06 12.76 10.85
CA TYR A 30 -3.94 11.83 10.98
C TYR A 30 -4.38 10.55 11.66
N THR A 31 -4.15 9.42 11.01
CA THR A 31 -4.74 8.13 11.41
C THR A 31 -3.92 7.37 12.44
N GLY A 32 -2.61 7.66 12.55
CA GLY A 32 -1.66 6.79 13.22
C GLY A 32 -1.73 5.35 12.69
N SER A 33 -1.23 4.39 13.47
CA SER A 33 -1.31 2.97 13.11
C SER A 33 -2.75 2.46 13.22
N PRO A 34 -3.28 1.79 12.18
CA PRO A 34 -4.61 1.19 12.24
C PRO A 34 -4.73 0.13 13.34
N ILE A 35 -5.88 0.09 14.03
CA ILE A 35 -6.17 -0.87 15.10
C ILE A 35 -7.22 -1.87 14.62
N ARG A 36 -7.15 -3.14 15.05
CA ARG A 36 -8.17 -4.14 14.71
C ARG A 36 -9.48 -3.87 15.45
N ASN A 37 -10.59 -3.76 14.71
CA ASN A 37 -11.93 -3.62 15.29
C ASN A 37 -12.56 -5.02 15.48
N ARG A 38 -12.38 -5.61 16.67
CA ARG A 38 -12.85 -6.98 16.97
C ARG A 38 -14.37 -7.11 16.95
N GLN A 39 -15.10 -6.07 17.36
CA GLN A 39 -16.56 -6.07 17.36
C GLN A 39 -17.09 -6.10 15.92
N LEU A 40 -16.57 -5.23 15.05
CA LEU A 40 -16.93 -5.23 13.63
C LEU A 40 -16.54 -6.55 12.95
N GLU A 41 -15.40 -7.13 13.29
CA GLU A 41 -14.97 -8.44 12.79
C GLU A 41 -15.97 -9.54 13.17
N SER A 42 -16.37 -9.59 14.44
CA SER A 42 -17.39 -10.54 14.92
C SER A 42 -18.73 -10.36 14.20
N LEU A 43 -19.24 -9.12 14.09
CA LEU A 43 -20.49 -8.83 13.38
C LEU A 43 -20.43 -9.23 11.90
N THR A 44 -19.30 -8.98 11.25
CA THR A 44 -19.09 -9.39 9.85
C THR A 44 -19.15 -10.91 9.71
N MET A 45 -18.50 -11.64 10.61
CA MET A 45 -18.52 -13.10 10.60
C MET A 45 -19.93 -13.66 10.83
N SER A 46 -20.68 -13.12 11.78
CA SER A 46 -22.08 -13.50 12.01
C SER A 46 -22.95 -13.22 10.79
N TYR A 47 -22.79 -12.06 10.15
CA TYR A 47 -23.52 -11.72 8.93
C TYR A 47 -23.20 -12.69 7.78
N VAL A 48 -21.92 -12.97 7.54
CA VAL A 48 -21.46 -13.90 6.51
C VAL A 48 -22.03 -15.30 6.72
N ALA A 49 -22.01 -15.79 7.96
CA ALA A 49 -22.58 -17.08 8.32
C ALA A 49 -24.10 -17.11 8.08
N SER A 50 -24.82 -16.08 8.53
CA SER A 50 -26.29 -15.98 8.36
C SER A 50 -26.76 -15.95 6.90
N ARG A 51 -25.87 -15.56 5.98
CA ARG A 51 -26.14 -15.45 4.54
C ARG A 51 -25.57 -16.61 3.73
N ASN A 52 -24.95 -17.60 4.37
CA ASN A 52 -24.24 -18.71 3.70
C ASN A 52 -23.15 -18.23 2.72
N LEU A 53 -22.45 -17.14 3.06
CA LEU A 53 -21.42 -16.52 2.21
C LEU A 53 -19.99 -16.93 2.58
N SER A 54 -19.82 -17.88 3.50
CA SER A 54 -18.53 -18.22 4.14
C SER A 54 -17.43 -18.48 3.12
N ASN A 55 -17.65 -19.34 2.11
CA ASN A 55 -16.61 -19.70 1.14
C ASN A 55 -16.10 -18.49 0.35
N ALA A 56 -16.99 -17.73 -0.28
CA ALA A 56 -16.62 -16.54 -1.05
C ALA A 56 -15.93 -15.48 -0.17
N TYR A 57 -16.38 -15.33 1.09
CA TYR A 57 -15.77 -14.43 2.05
C TYR A 57 -14.34 -14.86 2.42
N TYR A 58 -14.12 -16.14 2.75
CA TYR A 58 -12.80 -16.64 3.13
C TYR A 58 -11.80 -16.60 1.97
N GLU A 59 -12.23 -16.89 0.74
CA GLU A 59 -11.35 -16.75 -0.43
C GLU A 59 -10.94 -15.30 -0.67
N ARG A 60 -11.89 -14.35 -0.56
CA ARG A 60 -11.57 -12.92 -0.61
C ARG A 60 -10.64 -12.50 0.52
N MET A 61 -10.82 -13.04 1.73
CA MET A 61 -9.97 -12.75 2.87
C MET A 61 -8.53 -13.23 2.64
N LYS A 62 -8.33 -14.47 2.16
CA LYS A 62 -7.01 -15.01 1.80
C LYS A 62 -6.35 -14.18 0.71
N PHE A 63 -7.10 -13.86 -0.35
CA PHE A 63 -6.61 -13.00 -1.43
C PHE A 63 -6.15 -11.63 -0.91
N ASN A 64 -6.97 -10.98 -0.07
CA ASN A 64 -6.64 -9.70 0.52
C ASN A 64 -5.39 -9.77 1.41
N GLN A 65 -5.23 -10.85 2.19
CA GLN A 65 -4.03 -11.06 3.01
C GLN A 65 -2.77 -11.19 2.15
N LYS A 66 -2.82 -12.01 1.08
CA LYS A 66 -1.73 -12.13 0.12
C LYS A 66 -1.38 -10.77 -0.49
N LYS A 67 -2.39 -10.01 -0.90
CA LYS A 67 -2.20 -8.69 -1.52
C LYS A 67 -1.56 -7.68 -0.56
N VAL A 68 -1.94 -7.67 0.72
CA VAL A 68 -1.29 -6.81 1.74
C VAL A 68 0.19 -7.17 1.90
N LEU A 69 0.53 -8.46 1.93
CA LEU A 69 1.93 -8.90 2.04
C LEU A 69 2.74 -8.47 0.82
N LEU A 70 2.17 -8.64 -0.39
CA LEU A 70 2.79 -8.20 -1.63
C LEU A 70 3.04 -6.68 -1.61
N GLN A 71 2.04 -5.91 -1.17
CA GLN A 71 2.13 -4.46 -1.05
C GLN A 71 3.25 -4.02 -0.11
N LYS A 72 3.37 -4.67 1.05
CA LYS A 72 4.42 -4.37 2.03
C LYS A 72 5.81 -4.68 1.49
N ARG A 73 5.95 -5.81 0.79
CA ARG A 73 7.22 -6.22 0.19
C ARG A 73 7.65 -5.27 -0.93
N ALA A 74 6.72 -4.86 -1.79
CA ALA A 74 6.98 -3.86 -2.83
C ALA A 74 7.43 -2.53 -2.23
N LEU A 75 6.69 -2.03 -1.23
CA LEU A 75 7.01 -0.79 -0.54
C LEU A 75 8.40 -0.82 0.08
N ALA A 76 8.74 -1.92 0.76
CA ALA A 76 10.06 -2.10 1.36
C ALA A 76 11.17 -2.00 0.30
N LEU A 77 11.01 -2.68 -0.85
CA LEU A 77 11.99 -2.65 -1.94
C LEU A 77 12.18 -1.25 -2.52
N ILE A 78 11.08 -0.52 -2.74
CA ILE A 78 11.12 0.88 -3.21
C ILE A 78 11.94 1.74 -2.24
N TYR A 79 11.62 1.71 -0.94
CA TYR A 79 12.31 2.54 0.03
C TYR A 79 13.77 2.11 0.26
N THR A 80 14.08 0.81 0.22
CA THR A 80 15.47 0.34 0.32
C THR A 80 16.30 0.73 -0.90
N GLY A 81 15.71 0.71 -2.10
CA GLY A 81 16.40 1.14 -3.32
C GLY A 81 16.65 2.65 -3.38
N LEU A 82 15.94 3.43 -2.55
CA LEU A 82 16.05 4.90 -2.47
C LEU A 82 16.86 5.40 -1.26
N LYS A 83 17.30 4.53 -0.34
CA LYS A 83 18.18 4.86 0.81
C LYS A 83 19.60 4.33 0.53
N ASP A 84 20.60 5.19 0.35
CA ASP A 84 21.38 5.75 1.48
C ASP A 84 22.10 7.09 1.18
N LYS A 85 21.65 7.94 0.25
CA LYS A 85 22.21 9.30 0.08
C LYS A 85 21.15 10.41 -0.13
N PRO A 86 21.31 11.60 0.47
CA PRO A 86 20.48 12.76 0.13
C PRO A 86 20.63 13.10 -1.36
N GLY A 87 19.51 13.26 -2.08
CA GLY A 87 19.50 13.56 -3.53
C GLY A 87 19.57 12.34 -4.45
N GLN A 88 19.58 11.10 -3.92
CA GLN A 88 19.62 9.89 -4.75
C GLN A 88 18.30 9.63 -5.45
N SER A 89 18.41 9.39 -6.75
CA SER A 89 17.35 8.94 -7.63
C SER A 89 17.78 7.64 -8.30
N THR A 90 16.83 6.81 -8.66
CA THR A 90 17.10 5.58 -9.42
C THR A 90 16.03 5.39 -10.48
N GLU A 91 16.40 4.76 -11.60
CA GLU A 91 15.42 4.31 -12.57
C GLU A 91 14.55 3.18 -12.01
N LEU A 92 13.27 3.16 -12.36
CA LEU A 92 12.34 2.11 -11.95
C LEU A 92 12.84 0.71 -12.34
N CYS A 93 13.48 0.59 -13.51
CA CYS A 93 14.09 -0.65 -14.00
C CYS A 93 15.10 -1.23 -13.01
N ASN A 94 15.87 -0.38 -12.31
CA ASN A 94 16.87 -0.80 -11.33
C ASN A 94 16.25 -1.35 -10.05
N LEU A 95 15.03 -0.96 -9.70
CA LEU A 95 14.30 -1.53 -8.58
C LEU A 95 13.78 -2.94 -8.87
N VAL A 96 13.40 -3.19 -10.12
CA VAL A 96 12.77 -4.46 -10.52
C VAL A 96 13.74 -5.47 -11.16
N LYS A 97 14.96 -5.05 -11.53
CA LYS A 97 15.92 -5.90 -12.27
C LYS A 97 16.27 -7.23 -11.60
N ASN A 98 16.30 -7.26 -10.27
CA ASN A 98 16.69 -8.42 -9.46
C ASN A 98 15.49 -9.08 -8.77
N VAL A 99 14.27 -8.69 -9.14
CA VAL A 99 13.05 -9.32 -8.65
C VAL A 99 12.69 -10.40 -9.66
N ASP A 100 12.54 -11.66 -9.27
CA ASP A 100 12.09 -12.71 -10.21
C ASP A 100 10.56 -12.85 -10.25
N ASP A 101 9.91 -12.41 -9.17
CA ASP A 101 8.47 -12.48 -8.97
C ASP A 101 7.75 -11.40 -9.78
N GLU A 102 7.11 -11.79 -10.90
CA GLU A 102 6.37 -10.89 -11.78
C GLU A 102 5.20 -10.18 -11.09
N GLU A 103 4.53 -10.84 -10.14
CA GLU A 103 3.45 -10.23 -9.36
C GLU A 103 4.00 -9.07 -8.52
N LEU A 104 5.17 -9.29 -7.91
CA LEU A 104 5.88 -8.26 -7.14
C LEU A 104 6.42 -7.13 -8.02
N LYS A 105 6.98 -7.43 -9.19
CA LYS A 105 7.42 -6.37 -10.14
C LYS A 105 6.25 -5.47 -10.52
N SER A 106 5.11 -6.06 -10.87
CA SER A 106 3.90 -5.32 -11.22
C SER A 106 3.43 -4.44 -10.07
N GLU A 107 3.45 -4.96 -8.84
CA GLU A 107 3.07 -4.20 -7.65
C GLU A 107 4.04 -3.04 -7.35
N ILE A 108 5.35 -3.23 -7.52
CA ILE A 108 6.35 -2.14 -7.39
C ILE A 108 6.01 -1.00 -8.35
N ARG A 109 5.80 -1.31 -9.64
CA ARG A 109 5.45 -0.30 -10.66
C ARG A 109 4.14 0.41 -10.33
N SER A 110 3.12 -0.34 -9.91
CA SER A 110 1.82 0.19 -9.50
C SER A 110 1.96 1.19 -8.34
N GLN A 111 2.73 0.82 -7.31
CA GLN A 111 2.93 1.68 -6.15
C GLN A 111 3.75 2.93 -6.45
N VAL A 112 4.79 2.83 -7.28
CA VAL A 112 5.55 4.00 -7.73
C VAL A 112 4.62 5.00 -8.41
N ARG A 113 3.81 4.54 -9.37
CA ARG A 113 2.82 5.38 -10.06
C ARG A 113 1.83 6.05 -9.11
N GLN A 114 1.36 5.33 -8.09
CA GLN A 114 0.39 5.87 -7.11
C GLN A 114 1.01 6.81 -6.07
N GLN A 115 2.29 6.66 -5.75
CA GLN A 115 2.98 7.47 -4.73
C GLN A 115 3.59 8.76 -5.29
N VAL A 116 3.68 8.89 -6.61
CA VAL A 116 4.09 10.14 -7.27
C VAL A 116 3.20 11.29 -6.83
N GLY A 117 3.82 12.39 -6.43
CA GLY A 117 3.12 13.59 -5.99
C GLY A 117 2.78 13.59 -4.49
N VAL A 118 2.89 12.46 -3.78
CA VAL A 118 2.70 12.42 -2.32
C VAL A 118 4.02 12.16 -1.59
N GLY A 119 4.69 11.04 -1.87
CA GLY A 119 5.97 10.68 -1.24
C GLY A 119 7.15 10.61 -2.23
N LEU A 120 6.84 10.42 -3.52
CA LEU A 120 7.84 10.31 -4.58
C LEU A 120 7.74 11.47 -5.58
N GLU A 121 8.88 11.77 -6.20
CA GLU A 121 9.00 12.57 -7.41
C GLU A 121 9.56 11.70 -8.53
N HIS A 122 9.28 12.09 -9.78
CA HIS A 122 9.83 11.44 -10.95
C HIS A 122 10.31 12.45 -11.98
N VAL A 123 11.22 11.98 -12.84
CA VAL A 123 11.67 12.66 -14.05
C VAL A 123 11.58 11.68 -15.20
N GLY A 124 10.87 12.06 -16.25
CA GLY A 124 10.56 11.20 -17.40
C GLY A 124 9.15 10.62 -17.34
N ASP A 125 8.85 9.77 -18.32
CA ASP A 125 7.54 9.14 -18.53
C ASP A 125 7.31 7.94 -17.61
N LEU A 126 6.32 8.02 -16.73
CA LEU A 126 5.97 7.00 -15.74
C LEU A 126 5.46 5.69 -16.32
N GLU A 127 5.07 5.66 -17.59
CA GLU A 127 4.70 4.41 -18.26
C GLU A 127 5.93 3.60 -18.68
N ASN A 128 7.12 4.20 -18.67
CA ASN A 128 8.38 3.54 -19.01
C ASN A 128 9.20 3.21 -17.76
N ASP A 129 9.80 2.02 -17.73
CA ASP A 129 10.66 1.59 -16.63
C ASP A 129 11.99 2.39 -16.55
N THR A 130 12.31 3.21 -17.54
CA THR A 130 13.45 4.15 -17.51
C THR A 130 13.15 5.42 -16.71
N VAL A 131 11.93 5.59 -16.21
CA VAL A 131 11.57 6.73 -15.35
C VAL A 131 12.47 6.77 -14.12
N THR A 132 13.07 7.94 -13.89
CA THR A 132 13.89 8.15 -12.70
C THR A 132 13.01 8.62 -11.57
N ILE A 133 13.07 7.95 -10.41
CA ILE A 133 12.29 8.28 -9.22
C ILE A 133 13.18 8.62 -8.04
N ARG A 134 12.68 9.46 -7.14
CA ARG A 134 13.34 9.83 -5.87
C ARG A 134 12.32 10.14 -4.79
N LEU A 135 12.77 10.12 -3.53
CA LEU A 135 11.97 10.62 -2.42
C LEU A 135 11.77 12.13 -2.54
N LYS A 136 10.56 12.61 -2.22
CA LYS A 136 10.33 14.05 -2.02
C LYS A 136 11.21 14.54 -0.88
N ASN A 137 11.84 15.70 -1.07
CA ASN A 137 12.43 16.43 0.05
C ASN A 137 11.28 16.87 0.96
N SER A 138 11.23 16.37 2.20
CA SER A 138 10.35 16.95 3.21
C SER A 138 10.79 18.39 3.43
N THR A 139 10.09 19.33 2.79
CA THR A 139 10.09 20.72 3.23
C THR A 139 9.49 20.70 4.63
N ARG A 140 10.36 20.89 5.63
CA ARG A 140 9.97 21.14 7.02
C ARG A 140 9.07 22.37 7.10
#